data_AF-A0A833RNH0-F1
#
_entry.id   AF-A0A833RNH0-F1
#
_cell.length_a   1.000
_cell.length_b   1.000
_cell.length_c   1.000
_cell.angle_alpha   90.00
_cell.angle_beta   90.00
_cell.angle_gamma   90.00
#
_symmetry.space_group_name_H-M   'P 1'
#
loop_
_entity.id
_entity.type
_entity.pdbx_description
1 polymer ?
#
loop_
_entity_poly.entity_id
_entity_poly.type
_entity_poly.pdbx_seq_one_letter_code
_entity_poly.pdbx_strand_id
1 'polypeptide(L)'
;MEQASSAAVQQPTAWTRGPCTSCQRSYKFYCPKCNIPLGAPDNVTVPALKLPLQVHVWFQDKIKKSTAPHAKVLAPQDVQIVPYPAKGGETLPTYTRENAVVVYPSFEAETLEQINAEELRDIRTLIFIDCPWQKAPVIMTDPAITDLRHVKLAQPPKESNFWRYHKAGAGCVSTIEAIQLMLEEYTAAAKRAEISLPEGSEDTQLSDLLFFFKLQFSRIAEHFETEADPERKPPMDADEKERRRLMYSQRIRERSDDSRTNCRLGRRAPRRFKLANSHRPQRRANVTVGATTARRTTTTRKTVHSHAGTASKLAISAPIAA
;
A
#
# COMPACT_ATOMS: atom_id res chain seq x y z
N MET A 1 -18.62 36.78 3.56
CA MET A 1 -18.81 35.83 4.68
C MET A 1 -19.38 34.58 4.04
N GLU A 2 -18.56 33.62 3.63
CA GLU A 2 -17.91 32.65 4.52
C GLU A 2 -16.53 32.27 3.94
N GLN A 3 -15.47 32.93 4.42
CA GLN A 3 -14.09 32.46 4.28
C GLN A 3 -13.64 32.02 5.67
N ALA A 4 -14.04 30.82 6.08
CA ALA A 4 -13.67 30.26 7.37
C ALA A 4 -13.62 28.73 7.30
N SER A 5 -12.76 28.15 6.45
CA SER A 5 -12.42 26.73 6.58
C SER A 5 -11.05 26.29 6.04
N SER A 6 -10.16 27.20 5.60
CA SER A 6 -8.93 26.78 4.89
C SER A 6 -7.60 27.16 5.59
N ALA A 7 -7.60 28.09 6.56
CA ALA A 7 -6.35 28.67 7.08
C ALA A 7 -6.05 28.38 8.57
N ALA A 8 -6.99 27.83 9.35
CA ALA A 8 -6.88 27.90 10.81
C ALA A 8 -6.17 26.74 11.52
N VAL A 9 -5.94 25.57 10.92
CA VAL A 9 -5.40 24.44 11.72
C VAL A 9 -4.45 23.55 10.95
N GLN A 10 -3.21 23.99 10.78
CA GLN A 10 -2.05 23.08 10.65
C GLN A 10 -0.83 23.69 11.33
N GLN A 11 -0.92 23.88 12.66
CA GLN A 11 0.25 24.14 13.51
C GLN A 11 0.79 22.80 14.02
N PRO A 12 1.67 22.10 13.29
CA PRO A 12 2.20 20.81 13.72
C PRO A 12 2.98 20.91 15.03
N THR A 13 3.47 22.09 15.44
CA THR A 13 4.13 22.33 16.74
C THR A 13 3.19 22.17 17.93
N ALA A 14 1.92 22.53 17.79
CA ALA A 14 0.91 22.40 18.85
C ALA A 14 0.60 20.92 19.19
N TRP A 15 0.81 20.01 18.23
CA TRP A 15 0.57 18.58 18.43
C TRP A 15 1.64 17.96 19.32
N THR A 16 1.22 17.12 20.26
CA THR A 16 2.12 16.47 21.22
C THR A 16 2.29 14.98 20.94
N ARG A 17 3.46 14.42 21.27
CA ARG A 17 3.68 12.98 21.18
C ARG A 17 2.98 12.28 22.34
N GLY A 18 2.20 11.25 22.05
CA GLY A 18 1.51 10.45 23.05
C GLY A 18 1.52 8.95 22.73
N PRO A 19 1.32 8.08 23.74
CA PRO A 19 1.22 6.63 23.53
C PRO A 19 -0.09 6.27 22.82
N CYS A 20 -0.02 5.35 21.85
CA CYS A 20 -1.21 4.78 21.21
C CYS A 20 -2.01 3.95 22.21
N THR A 21 -3.32 4.19 22.31
CA THR A 21 -4.23 3.44 23.20
C THR A 21 -4.24 1.92 22.94
N SER A 22 -3.99 1.49 21.70
CA SER A 22 -3.99 0.07 21.31
C SER A 22 -2.63 -0.61 21.45
N CYS A 23 -1.53 -0.01 20.97
CA CYS A 23 -0.21 -0.66 20.95
C CYS A 23 0.85 -0.02 21.85
N GLN A 24 0.50 1.03 22.60
CA GLN A 24 1.36 1.75 23.56
C GLN A 24 2.61 2.42 22.97
N ARG A 25 2.81 2.34 21.65
CA ARG A 25 3.89 3.04 20.95
C ARG A 25 3.58 4.53 20.82
N SER A 26 4.59 5.37 21.00
CA SER A 26 4.45 6.82 20.92
C SER A 26 4.51 7.36 19.50
N TYR A 27 3.52 8.16 19.11
CA TYR A 27 3.46 8.87 17.84
C TYR A 27 2.93 10.30 18.05
N LYS A 28 3.16 11.17 17.06
CA LYS A 28 2.81 12.60 17.15
C LYS A 28 1.42 12.94 16.62
N PHE A 29 1.00 12.35 15.50
CA PHE A 29 -0.24 12.71 14.80
C PHE A 29 -1.26 11.58 14.74
N TYR A 30 -0.77 10.36 14.54
CA TYR A 30 -1.58 9.14 14.48
C TYR A 30 -0.64 7.93 14.64
N CYS A 31 -1.21 6.79 15.03
CA CYS A 31 -0.51 5.52 15.03
C CYS A 31 -0.61 4.86 13.66
N PRO A 32 0.48 4.67 12.90
CA PRO A 32 0.42 4.10 11.55
C PRO A 32 0.25 2.57 11.54
N LYS A 33 0.31 1.92 12.72
CA LYS A 33 0.01 0.48 12.86
C LYS A 33 -1.45 0.23 13.22
N CYS A 34 -1.97 0.99 14.19
CA CYS A 34 -3.33 0.83 14.69
C CYS A 34 -4.35 1.71 13.93
N ASN A 35 -3.87 2.69 13.15
CA ASN A 35 -4.67 3.67 12.44
C ASN A 35 -5.61 4.47 13.36
N ILE A 36 -5.05 4.96 14.47
CA ILE A 36 -5.77 5.74 15.50
C ILE A 36 -5.18 7.17 15.52
N PRO A 37 -6.00 8.24 15.51
CA PRO A 37 -5.50 9.60 15.64
C PRO A 37 -4.91 9.85 17.03
N LEU A 38 -3.84 10.65 17.13
CA LEU A 38 -3.11 10.89 18.38
C LEU A 38 -2.56 12.32 18.44
N GLY A 39 -2.50 12.90 19.63
CA GLY A 39 -1.74 14.15 19.85
C GLY A 39 -2.41 15.42 19.32
N ALA A 40 -3.68 15.34 18.91
CA ALA A 40 -4.47 16.50 18.51
C ALA A 40 -4.66 17.42 19.74
N PRO A 41 -4.38 18.73 19.60
CA PRO A 41 -4.72 19.72 20.63
C PRO A 41 -6.24 19.84 20.85
N ASP A 42 -6.65 20.35 22.01
CA ASP A 42 -8.08 20.48 22.38
C ASP A 42 -8.89 21.37 21.41
N ASN A 43 -8.24 22.31 20.73
CA ASN A 43 -8.86 23.20 19.75
C ASN A 43 -8.85 22.63 18.31
N VAL A 44 -8.43 21.38 18.12
CA VAL A 44 -8.30 20.75 16.81
C VAL A 44 -9.16 19.49 16.73
N THR A 45 -10.18 19.53 15.90
CA THR A 45 -10.98 18.35 15.56
C THR A 45 -10.35 17.62 14.37
N VAL A 46 -10.05 16.34 14.55
CA VAL A 46 -9.63 15.47 13.43
C VAL A 46 -10.86 15.09 12.61
N PRO A 47 -10.87 15.28 11.27
CA PRO A 47 -12.01 14.92 10.45
C PRO A 47 -12.34 13.42 10.54
N ALA A 48 -13.63 13.11 10.60
CA ALA A 48 -14.16 11.76 10.46
C ALA A 48 -15.00 11.72 9.17
N LEU A 49 -14.57 10.92 8.21
CA LEU A 49 -15.09 10.96 6.83
C LEU A 49 -15.90 9.70 6.54
N LYS A 50 -17.00 9.88 5.79
CA LYS A 50 -17.76 8.81 5.14
C LYS A 50 -17.50 8.85 3.64
N LEU A 51 -16.89 7.81 3.09
CA LEU A 51 -16.48 7.78 1.68
C LEU A 51 -17.60 7.26 0.77
N PRO A 52 -17.66 7.70 -0.49
CA PRO A 52 -18.68 7.24 -1.45
C PRO A 52 -18.49 5.79 -1.90
N LEU A 53 -17.29 5.22 -1.71
CA LEU A 53 -16.93 3.84 -2.03
C LEU A 53 -16.03 3.24 -0.95
N GLN A 54 -16.01 1.90 -0.87
CA GLN A 54 -14.98 1.20 -0.09
C GLN A 54 -13.61 1.38 -0.77
N VAL A 55 -12.58 1.57 0.04
CA VAL A 55 -11.19 1.73 -0.42
C VAL A 55 -10.33 0.63 0.18
N HIS A 56 -9.90 -0.31 -0.65
CA HIS A 56 -9.00 -1.39 -0.23
C HIS A 56 -7.59 -1.07 -0.69
N VAL A 57 -6.63 -0.95 0.23
CA VAL A 57 -5.24 -0.69 -0.08
C VAL A 57 -4.42 -1.95 0.15
N TRP A 58 -4.02 -2.60 -0.93
CA TRP A 58 -3.11 -3.74 -0.90
C TRP A 58 -1.68 -3.25 -0.66
N PHE A 59 -1.13 -3.60 0.50
CA PHE A 59 0.05 -2.95 1.05
C PHE A 59 1.27 -3.88 1.11
N GLN A 60 2.35 -3.50 0.43
CA GLN A 60 3.64 -4.21 0.43
C GLN A 60 4.86 -3.26 0.48
N ASP A 61 4.93 -2.41 1.51
CA ASP A 61 6.12 -1.59 1.78
C ASP A 61 6.39 -1.43 3.28
N LYS A 62 7.23 -0.46 3.64
CA LYS A 62 7.51 -0.03 5.00
C LYS A 62 6.42 0.93 5.43
N ILE A 63 5.75 0.61 6.54
CA ILE A 63 4.66 1.40 7.13
C ILE A 63 5.01 2.90 7.24
N LYS A 64 6.24 3.23 7.64
CA LYS A 64 6.72 4.63 7.78
C LYS A 64 6.81 5.43 6.47
N LYS A 65 6.64 4.79 5.31
CA LYS A 65 6.65 5.43 3.99
C LYS A 65 5.26 5.55 3.36
N SER A 66 4.32 4.75 3.85
CA SER A 66 2.96 4.68 3.32
C SER A 66 2.15 5.88 3.78
N THR A 67 1.32 6.39 2.87
CA THR A 67 0.30 7.41 3.17
C THR A 67 -1.10 6.81 3.27
N ALA A 68 -1.26 5.51 2.99
CA ALA A 68 -2.53 4.79 3.14
C ALA A 68 -3.12 4.84 4.58
N PRO A 69 -2.30 4.81 5.66
CA PRO A 69 -2.82 5.01 7.01
C PRO A 69 -3.59 6.31 7.19
N HIS A 70 -3.33 7.38 6.42
CA HIS A 70 -4.07 8.63 6.56
C HIS A 70 -5.55 8.40 6.26
N ALA A 71 -5.86 7.74 5.14
CA ALA A 71 -7.22 7.39 4.77
C ALA A 71 -7.86 6.49 5.84
N LYS A 72 -7.15 5.47 6.33
CA LYS A 72 -7.69 4.55 7.34
C LYS A 72 -7.97 5.21 8.68
N VAL A 73 -7.19 6.21 9.08
CA VAL A 73 -7.43 6.98 10.31
C VAL A 73 -8.67 7.87 10.16
N LEU A 74 -8.84 8.51 9.00
CA LEU A 74 -9.92 9.47 8.74
C LEU A 74 -11.26 8.81 8.39
N ALA A 75 -11.23 7.67 7.69
CA ALA A 75 -12.40 6.90 7.27
C ALA A 75 -12.25 5.41 7.69
N PRO A 76 -12.30 5.11 9.00
CA PRO A 76 -12.00 3.78 9.51
C PRO A 76 -13.00 2.70 9.09
N GLN A 77 -14.22 3.06 8.70
CA GLN A 77 -15.24 2.10 8.25
C GLN A 77 -15.11 1.77 6.76
N ASP A 78 -14.71 2.75 5.94
CA ASP A 78 -14.74 2.61 4.48
C ASP A 78 -13.38 2.22 3.89
N VAL A 79 -12.30 2.37 4.64
CA VAL A 79 -10.95 2.04 4.19
C VAL A 79 -10.50 0.72 4.81
N GLN A 80 -9.88 -0.17 4.04
CA GLN A 80 -9.22 -1.38 4.54
C GLN A 80 -7.78 -1.43 4.02
N ILE A 81 -6.80 -1.55 4.91
CA ILE A 81 -5.41 -1.82 4.52
C ILE A 81 -5.21 -3.34 4.57
N VAL A 82 -4.96 -3.95 3.41
CA VAL A 82 -4.79 -5.40 3.22
C VAL A 82 -3.28 -5.69 3.14
N PRO A 83 -2.67 -6.34 4.15
CA PRO A 83 -1.26 -6.70 4.09
C PRO A 83 -0.99 -7.68 2.94
N TYR A 84 0.07 -7.46 2.17
CA TYR A 84 0.48 -8.35 1.08
C TYR A 84 1.97 -8.75 1.17
N PRO A 85 2.33 -10.03 0.95
CA PRO A 85 1.43 -11.17 0.77
C PRO A 85 0.64 -11.45 2.06
N ALA A 86 -0.53 -12.07 1.91
CA ALA A 86 -1.33 -12.51 3.06
C ALA A 86 -0.47 -13.41 3.97
N LYS A 87 -0.40 -13.08 5.25
CA LYS A 87 0.33 -13.90 6.23
C LYS A 87 -0.57 -14.98 6.79
N GLY A 88 0.00 -16.13 7.13
CA GLY A 88 -0.75 -17.34 7.50
C GLY A 88 -1.91 -17.06 8.49
N GLY A 89 -3.14 -17.22 7.99
CA GLY A 89 -4.40 -16.98 8.70
C GLY A 89 -5.20 -15.76 8.23
N GLU A 90 -4.60 -14.83 7.48
CA GLU A 90 -5.30 -13.68 6.89
C GLU A 90 -5.97 -14.10 5.57
N THR A 91 -7.29 -14.02 5.49
CA THR A 91 -8.05 -14.22 4.24
C THR A 91 -8.06 -12.90 3.46
N LEU A 92 -7.63 -12.94 2.20
CA LEU A 92 -7.77 -11.80 1.29
C LEU A 92 -9.26 -11.52 1.02
N PRO A 93 -9.67 -10.25 0.85
CA PRO A 93 -11.03 -9.96 0.44
C PRO A 93 -11.36 -10.61 -0.91
N THR A 94 -12.60 -11.06 -1.06
CA THR A 94 -13.10 -11.57 -2.33
C THR A 94 -13.76 -10.44 -3.11
N TYR A 95 -13.44 -10.35 -4.39
CA TYR A 95 -13.93 -9.32 -5.30
C TYR A 95 -14.65 -9.96 -6.47
N THR A 96 -15.55 -9.22 -7.11
CA THR A 96 -16.08 -9.58 -8.43
C THR A 96 -15.73 -8.49 -9.42
N ARG A 97 -15.75 -8.84 -10.72
CA ARG A 97 -15.36 -7.91 -11.78
C ARG A 97 -16.33 -6.72 -11.89
N GLU A 98 -17.55 -6.90 -11.45
CA GLU A 98 -18.64 -5.92 -11.49
C GLU A 98 -18.55 -4.94 -10.31
N ASN A 99 -18.15 -5.42 -9.13
CA ASN A 99 -18.21 -4.62 -7.90
C ASN A 99 -16.89 -4.00 -7.45
N ALA A 100 -15.77 -4.36 -8.09
CA ALA A 100 -14.46 -3.88 -7.71
C ALA A 100 -13.58 -3.56 -8.91
N VAL A 101 -12.83 -2.46 -8.81
CA VAL A 101 -11.87 -2.02 -9.81
C VAL A 101 -10.51 -1.78 -9.17
N VAL A 102 -9.45 -2.08 -9.91
CA VAL A 102 -8.08 -1.82 -9.47
C VAL A 102 -7.63 -0.47 -10.01
N VAL A 103 -7.27 0.44 -9.10
CA VAL A 103 -6.70 1.74 -9.44
C VAL A 103 -5.22 1.56 -9.77
N TYR A 104 -4.93 1.34 -11.04
CA TYR A 104 -3.58 1.14 -11.53
C TYR A 104 -3.46 1.58 -13.01
N PRO A 105 -2.45 2.39 -13.38
CA PRO A 105 -2.31 2.92 -14.74
C PRO A 105 -1.68 1.87 -15.69
N SER A 106 -2.35 0.72 -15.86
CA SER A 106 -1.95 -0.25 -16.88
C SER A 106 -2.28 0.23 -18.29
N PHE A 107 -1.75 -0.48 -19.29
CA PHE A 107 -2.05 -0.22 -20.70
C PHE A 107 -3.56 -0.27 -20.99
N GLU A 108 -4.27 -1.27 -20.45
CA GLU A 108 -5.72 -1.44 -20.64
C GLU A 108 -6.58 -0.64 -19.64
N ALA A 109 -5.97 0.23 -18.82
CA ALA A 109 -6.74 0.97 -17.83
C ALA A 109 -7.57 2.08 -18.48
N GLU A 110 -8.84 2.16 -18.11
CA GLU A 110 -9.81 3.18 -18.53
C GLU A 110 -10.03 4.23 -17.43
N THR A 111 -10.64 5.36 -17.76
CA THR A 111 -11.06 6.36 -16.76
C THR A 111 -12.48 6.03 -16.30
N LEU A 112 -12.87 6.54 -15.13
CA LEU A 112 -14.25 6.35 -14.63
C LEU A 112 -15.32 6.94 -15.56
N GLU A 113 -14.95 7.93 -16.39
CA GLU A 113 -15.87 8.54 -17.37
C GLU A 113 -16.13 7.64 -18.59
N GLN A 114 -15.25 6.68 -18.86
CA GLN A 114 -15.39 5.73 -19.96
C GLN A 114 -16.29 4.54 -19.59
N ILE A 115 -16.53 4.33 -18.29
CA ILE A 115 -17.39 3.29 -17.76
C ILE A 115 -18.86 3.73 -17.90
N ASN A 116 -19.72 2.83 -18.39
CA ASN A 116 -21.14 3.15 -18.55
C ASN A 116 -21.86 3.28 -17.18
N ALA A 117 -23.02 3.92 -17.17
CA ALA A 117 -23.73 4.25 -15.93
C ALA A 117 -24.19 3.02 -15.12
N GLU A 118 -24.51 1.89 -15.78
CA GLU A 118 -24.92 0.66 -15.10
C GLU A 118 -23.73 0.03 -14.37
N GLU A 119 -22.61 -0.14 -15.06
CA GLU A 119 -21.39 -0.67 -14.46
C GLU A 119 -20.82 0.26 -13.37
N LEU A 120 -20.86 1.58 -13.59
CA LEU A 120 -20.39 2.57 -12.61
C LEU A 120 -21.20 2.50 -11.30
N ARG A 121 -22.50 2.20 -11.39
CA ARG A 121 -23.41 2.02 -10.25
C ARG A 121 -23.09 0.76 -9.44
N ASP A 122 -22.57 -0.26 -10.10
CA ASP A 122 -22.24 -1.53 -9.47
C ASP A 122 -20.87 -1.53 -8.78
N ILE A 123 -19.96 -0.63 -9.16
CA ILE A 123 -18.69 -0.45 -8.47
C ILE A 123 -18.93 -0.06 -7.01
N ARG A 124 -18.43 -0.90 -6.09
CA ARG A 124 -18.48 -0.68 -4.63
C ARG A 124 -17.10 -0.49 -4.01
N THR A 125 -16.05 -1.04 -4.64
CA THR A 125 -14.71 -1.06 -4.07
C THR A 125 -13.65 -0.57 -5.05
N LEU A 126 -12.85 0.39 -4.61
CA LEU A 126 -11.60 0.80 -5.27
C LEU A 126 -10.42 0.08 -4.62
N ILE A 127 -9.63 -0.62 -5.42
CA ILE A 127 -8.44 -1.35 -4.96
C ILE A 127 -7.18 -0.59 -5.36
N PHE A 128 -6.44 -0.07 -4.38
CA PHE A 128 -5.17 0.61 -4.59
C PHE A 128 -4.00 -0.30 -4.25
N ILE A 129 -2.90 -0.16 -4.98
CA ILE A 129 -1.66 -0.90 -4.74
C ILE A 129 -0.63 0.02 -4.10
N ASP A 130 -0.39 -0.13 -2.79
CA ASP A 130 0.63 0.63 -2.06
C ASP A 130 1.91 -0.19 -1.89
N CYS A 131 2.78 -0.08 -2.89
CA CYS A 131 4.10 -0.68 -2.88
C CYS A 131 5.07 0.11 -3.77
N PRO A 132 6.39 -0.15 -3.69
CA PRO A 132 7.31 0.34 -4.70
C PRO A 132 6.91 -0.18 -6.08
N TRP A 133 6.94 0.68 -7.10
CA TRP A 133 6.57 0.33 -8.49
C TRP A 133 7.19 -0.97 -9.03
N GLN A 134 8.40 -1.33 -8.60
CA GLN A 134 9.04 -2.59 -9.04
C GLN A 134 8.34 -3.85 -8.51
N LYS A 135 7.57 -3.73 -7.42
CA LYS A 135 6.83 -4.83 -6.79
C LYS A 135 5.39 -4.93 -7.28
N ALA A 136 4.82 -3.85 -7.80
CA ALA A 136 3.42 -3.82 -8.24
C ALA A 136 3.09 -4.97 -9.22
N PRO A 137 3.91 -5.32 -10.23
CA PRO A 137 3.60 -6.43 -11.13
C PRO A 137 3.36 -7.77 -10.43
N VAL A 138 4.04 -8.04 -9.31
CA VAL A 138 3.85 -9.29 -8.53
C VAL A 138 2.52 -9.31 -7.78
N ILE A 139 2.04 -8.14 -7.37
CA ILE A 139 0.73 -7.99 -6.72
C ILE A 139 -0.38 -8.12 -7.76
N MET A 140 -0.20 -7.52 -8.94
CA MET A 140 -1.17 -7.53 -10.03
C MET A 140 -1.44 -8.94 -10.59
N THR A 141 -0.51 -9.88 -10.43
CA THR A 141 -0.70 -11.28 -10.85
C THR A 141 -1.43 -12.13 -9.80
N ASP A 142 -1.84 -11.56 -8.67
CA ASP A 142 -2.59 -12.30 -7.66
C ASP A 142 -3.98 -12.68 -8.19
N PRO A 143 -4.41 -13.95 -8.09
CA PRO A 143 -5.69 -14.41 -8.60
C PRO A 143 -6.91 -13.64 -8.06
N ALA A 144 -6.83 -13.03 -6.88
CA ALA A 144 -7.94 -12.27 -6.33
C ALA A 144 -8.18 -10.93 -7.04
N ILE A 145 -7.21 -10.40 -7.77
CA ILE A 145 -7.34 -9.10 -8.46
C ILE A 145 -6.92 -9.12 -9.94
N THR A 146 -6.28 -10.19 -10.44
CA THR A 146 -5.70 -10.24 -11.79
C THR A 146 -6.72 -10.09 -12.93
N ASP A 147 -7.97 -10.51 -12.71
CA ASP A 147 -9.05 -10.46 -13.72
C ASP A 147 -9.98 -9.25 -13.55
N LEU A 148 -9.69 -8.37 -12.57
CA LEU A 148 -10.48 -7.18 -12.30
C LEU A 148 -10.17 -6.08 -13.32
N ARG A 149 -11.17 -5.25 -13.59
CA ARG A 149 -11.02 -4.06 -14.43
C ARG A 149 -10.01 -3.09 -13.80
N HIS A 150 -9.17 -2.49 -14.62
CA HIS A 150 -8.23 -1.46 -14.19
C HIS A 150 -8.75 -0.07 -14.52
N VAL A 151 -8.65 0.84 -13.57
CA VAL A 151 -8.99 2.26 -13.75
C VAL A 151 -7.78 3.15 -13.47
N LYS A 152 -7.74 4.30 -14.12
CA LYS A 152 -6.72 5.35 -13.93
C LYS A 152 -7.37 6.73 -13.82
N LEU A 153 -6.66 7.64 -13.18
CA LEU A 153 -7.04 9.05 -13.14
C LEU A 153 -7.16 9.61 -14.57
N ALA A 154 -8.24 10.34 -14.84
CA ALA A 154 -8.45 11.00 -16.11
C ALA A 154 -7.44 12.13 -16.33
N GLN A 155 -7.17 12.90 -15.26
CA GLN A 155 -6.25 14.04 -15.30
C GLN A 155 -5.31 14.01 -14.09
N PRO A 156 -4.30 13.11 -14.08
CA PRO A 156 -3.32 13.10 -13.00
C PRO A 156 -2.56 14.43 -12.96
N PRO A 157 -2.32 15.01 -11.77
CA PRO A 157 -1.62 16.29 -11.66
C PRO A 157 -0.18 16.14 -12.16
N LYS A 158 0.34 17.16 -12.84
CA LYS A 158 1.72 17.14 -13.38
C LYS A 158 2.76 16.88 -12.29
N GLU A 159 2.51 17.42 -11.10
CA GLU A 159 3.36 17.30 -9.93
C GLU A 159 2.54 16.87 -8.71
N SER A 160 3.13 16.01 -7.89
CA SER A 160 2.56 15.57 -6.62
C SER A 160 3.10 16.44 -5.47
N ASN A 161 2.24 16.67 -4.48
CA ASN A 161 2.61 17.31 -3.21
C ASN A 161 3.43 16.38 -2.31
N PHE A 162 3.70 15.15 -2.75
CA PHE A 162 4.55 14.23 -2.02
C PHE A 162 5.98 14.77 -1.92
N TRP A 163 6.51 14.72 -0.71
CA TRP A 163 7.86 15.23 -0.39
C TRP A 163 8.97 14.28 -0.83
N ARG A 164 8.70 13.16 -1.52
CA ARG A 164 9.74 12.30 -2.11
C ARG A 164 9.60 12.30 -3.62
N TYR A 165 10.73 12.30 -4.32
CA TYR A 165 10.73 12.06 -5.76
C TYR A 165 10.36 10.60 -6.07
N HIS A 166 9.64 10.38 -7.18
CA HIS A 166 9.33 9.06 -7.72
C HIS A 166 10.18 8.75 -8.96
N LYS A 167 10.51 7.47 -9.14
CA LYS A 167 11.28 6.97 -10.29
C LYS A 167 10.45 6.83 -11.56
N ALA A 168 9.13 6.72 -11.43
CA ALA A 168 8.23 6.43 -12.54
C ALA A 168 7.88 7.66 -13.39
N GLY A 169 8.37 8.85 -13.01
CA GLY A 169 8.26 10.08 -13.82
C GLY A 169 7.45 11.18 -13.12
N ALA A 170 7.16 12.24 -13.88
CA ALA A 170 6.16 13.24 -13.51
C ALA A 170 4.76 12.59 -13.50
N GLY A 171 3.80 13.17 -12.77
CA GLY A 171 2.45 12.59 -12.65
C GLY A 171 2.27 11.45 -11.63
N CYS A 172 3.32 11.05 -10.92
CA CYS A 172 3.21 10.06 -9.85
C CYS A 172 2.73 10.73 -8.55
N VAL A 173 1.49 10.46 -8.17
CA VAL A 173 0.89 10.88 -6.89
C VAL A 173 1.15 9.86 -5.78
N SER A 174 1.12 10.32 -4.53
CA SER A 174 1.11 9.42 -3.37
C SER A 174 -0.20 8.65 -3.28
N THR A 175 -0.22 7.54 -2.52
CA THR A 175 -1.43 6.72 -2.34
C THR A 175 -2.62 7.53 -1.81
N ILE A 176 -2.40 8.44 -0.85
CA ILE A 176 -3.49 9.26 -0.30
C ILE A 176 -4.03 10.28 -1.32
N GLU A 177 -3.16 10.89 -2.14
CA GLU A 177 -3.58 11.77 -3.23
C GLU A 177 -4.36 10.97 -4.28
N ALA A 178 -3.90 9.76 -4.63
CA ALA A 178 -4.63 8.88 -5.56
C ALA A 178 -6.02 8.52 -5.04
N ILE A 179 -6.15 8.21 -3.74
CA ILE A 179 -7.44 7.93 -3.10
C ILE A 179 -8.36 9.15 -3.20
N GLN A 180 -7.89 10.32 -2.78
CA GLN A 180 -8.66 11.57 -2.84
C GLN A 180 -9.13 11.88 -4.27
N LEU A 181 -8.21 11.91 -5.24
CA LEU A 181 -8.52 12.23 -6.63
C LEU A 181 -9.47 11.22 -7.27
N MET A 182 -9.27 9.91 -7.07
CA MET A 182 -10.16 8.89 -7.64
C MET A 182 -11.57 8.95 -7.06
N LEU A 183 -11.71 9.24 -5.76
CA LEU A 183 -13.03 9.40 -5.13
C LEU A 183 -13.73 10.67 -5.62
N GLU A 184 -13.00 11.74 -5.90
CA GLU A 184 -13.54 12.97 -6.51
C GLU A 184 -14.01 12.69 -7.95
N GLU A 185 -13.20 12.00 -8.75
CA GLU A 185 -13.59 11.57 -10.10
C GLU A 185 -14.82 10.66 -10.08
N TYR A 186 -14.89 9.71 -9.14
CA TYR A 186 -16.07 8.87 -8.96
C TYR A 186 -17.30 9.69 -8.58
N THR A 187 -17.19 10.59 -7.60
CA THR A 187 -18.30 11.43 -7.15
C THR A 187 -18.84 12.29 -8.29
N ALA A 188 -17.95 12.85 -9.11
CA ALA A 188 -18.33 13.62 -10.29
C ALA A 188 -19.02 12.76 -11.35
N ALA A 189 -18.50 11.56 -11.63
CA ALA A 189 -19.09 10.61 -12.58
C ALA A 189 -20.46 10.10 -12.10
N ALA A 190 -20.57 9.72 -10.84
CA ALA A 190 -21.80 9.27 -10.19
C ALA A 190 -22.88 10.36 -10.24
N LYS A 191 -22.53 11.62 -9.97
CA LYS A 191 -23.45 12.75 -10.07
C LYS A 191 -23.99 12.93 -11.50
N ARG A 192 -23.14 12.83 -12.52
CA ARG A 192 -23.56 12.93 -13.92
C ARG A 192 -24.44 11.77 -14.37
N ALA A 193 -24.21 10.58 -13.82
CA ALA A 193 -24.97 9.37 -14.10
C ALA A 193 -26.20 9.19 -13.20
N GLU A 194 -26.54 10.19 -12.37
CA GLU A 194 -27.66 10.14 -11.42
C GLU A 194 -27.62 8.88 -10.52
N ILE A 195 -26.42 8.55 -10.05
CA ILE A 195 -26.17 7.47 -9.08
C ILE A 195 -26.21 8.07 -7.68
N SER A 196 -27.10 7.54 -6.83
CA SER A 196 -27.16 7.89 -5.41
C SER A 196 -25.92 7.39 -4.68
N LEU A 197 -25.30 8.27 -3.89
CA LEU A 197 -24.17 7.91 -3.05
C LEU A 197 -24.68 7.34 -1.70
N PRO A 198 -23.81 6.65 -0.94
CA PRO A 198 -24.13 6.26 0.43
C PRO A 198 -24.46 7.48 1.32
N GLU A 199 -25.46 7.33 2.18
CA GLU A 199 -25.89 8.37 3.12
C GLU A 199 -24.70 8.92 3.93
N GLY A 200 -24.59 10.25 3.96
CA GLY A 200 -23.55 10.99 4.68
C GLY A 200 -22.25 11.13 3.90
N SER A 201 -22.10 10.45 2.75
CA SER A 201 -20.95 10.66 1.87
C SER A 201 -21.16 11.83 0.90
N GLU A 202 -22.39 12.29 0.70
CA GLU A 202 -22.72 13.41 -0.21
C GLU A 202 -22.08 14.73 0.26
N ASP A 203 -22.02 14.93 1.57
CA ASP A 203 -21.50 16.14 2.21
C ASP A 203 -20.01 16.03 2.58
N THR A 204 -19.38 14.88 2.32
CA THR A 204 -17.99 14.63 2.67
C THR A 204 -17.04 15.50 1.83
N GLN A 205 -16.28 16.37 2.49
CA GLN A 205 -15.19 17.09 1.86
C GLN A 205 -13.99 16.16 1.64
N LEU A 206 -13.91 15.53 0.47
CA LEU A 206 -12.83 14.58 0.13
C LEU A 206 -11.41 15.17 0.25
N SER A 207 -11.27 16.49 0.13
CA SER A 207 -9.99 17.17 0.36
C SER A 207 -9.43 17.00 1.79
N ASP A 208 -10.28 16.65 2.76
CA ASP A 208 -9.90 16.36 4.14
C ASP A 208 -9.14 15.03 4.27
N LEU A 209 -9.19 14.14 3.26
CA LEU A 209 -8.31 12.96 3.20
C LEU A 209 -6.82 13.35 3.27
N LEU A 210 -6.48 14.57 2.83
CA LEU A 210 -5.14 15.11 2.89
C LEU A 210 -4.78 15.74 4.25
N PHE A 211 -5.66 15.69 5.27
CA PHE A 211 -5.43 16.33 6.58
C PHE A 211 -4.07 15.96 7.20
N PHE A 212 -3.82 14.66 7.45
CA PHE A 212 -2.54 14.20 8.01
C PHE A 212 -1.37 14.33 7.04
N PHE A 213 -1.65 14.37 5.74
CA PHE A 213 -0.63 14.56 4.72
C PHE A 213 -0.07 15.98 4.76
N LYS A 214 -0.97 16.97 4.73
CA LYS A 214 -0.63 18.39 4.85
C LYS A 214 0.01 18.70 6.21
N LEU A 215 -0.50 18.11 7.31
CA LEU A 215 0.11 18.28 8.64
C LEU A 215 1.57 17.76 8.71
N GLN A 216 1.84 16.60 8.11
CA GLN A 216 3.21 16.08 8.01
C GLN A 216 4.08 16.93 7.09
N PHE A 217 3.53 17.41 5.97
CA PHE A 217 4.21 18.30 5.06
C PHE A 217 4.64 19.59 5.77
N SER A 218 3.73 20.24 6.51
CA SER A 218 4.03 21.44 7.30
C SER A 218 5.11 21.18 8.35
N ARG A 219 5.07 20.02 9.04
CA ARG A 219 6.13 19.67 10.01
C ARG A 219 7.49 19.50 9.35
N ILE A 220 7.52 18.91 8.15
CA ILE A 220 8.77 18.75 7.40
C ILE A 220 9.28 20.13 7.00
N ALA A 221 8.43 20.99 6.44
CA ALA A 221 8.80 22.36 6.05
C ALA A 221 9.42 23.14 7.22
N GLU A 222 8.72 23.21 8.36
CA GLU A 222 9.22 23.89 9.57
C GLU A 222 10.56 23.35 10.06
N HIS A 223 10.77 22.02 10.02
CA HIS A 223 12.06 21.44 10.41
C HIS A 223 13.20 21.96 9.52
N PHE A 224 12.96 22.12 8.22
CA PHE A 224 13.97 22.65 7.30
C PHE A 224 14.19 24.16 7.44
N GLU A 225 13.19 24.90 7.91
CA GLU A 225 13.31 26.35 8.17
C GLU A 225 14.01 26.67 9.50
N THR A 226 13.85 25.82 10.51
CA THR A 226 14.23 26.16 11.90
C THR A 226 15.32 25.28 12.50
N GLU A 227 15.39 24.01 12.10
CA GLU A 227 16.22 22.99 12.77
C GLU A 227 17.30 22.38 11.84
N ALA A 228 17.09 22.40 10.52
CA ALA A 228 17.98 21.77 9.56
C ALA A 228 19.20 22.64 9.23
N ASP A 229 20.21 21.99 8.65
CA ASP A 229 21.35 22.64 8.03
C ASP A 229 20.87 23.66 6.96
N PRO A 230 21.24 24.96 7.06
CA PRO A 230 20.83 25.99 6.11
C PRO A 230 21.21 25.70 4.65
N GLU A 231 22.25 24.90 4.40
CA GLU A 231 22.65 24.50 3.05
C GLU A 231 21.76 23.40 2.46
N ARG A 232 20.92 22.74 3.29
CA ARG A 232 20.01 21.68 2.84
C ARG A 232 18.64 22.23 2.51
N LYS A 233 18.26 22.09 1.23
CA LYS A 233 16.89 22.33 0.80
C LYS A 233 15.92 21.24 1.29
N PRO A 234 14.65 21.60 1.57
CA PRO A 234 13.63 20.63 1.96
C PRO A 234 13.38 19.62 0.83
N PRO A 235 12.95 18.38 1.16
CA PRO A 235 12.80 17.32 0.17
C PRO A 235 11.63 17.56 -0.80
N MET A 236 10.77 18.53 -0.50
CA MET A 236 9.68 19.00 -1.35
C MET A 236 10.08 20.10 -2.34
N ASP A 237 11.29 20.68 -2.21
CA ASP A 237 11.82 21.67 -3.14
C ASP A 237 11.90 21.11 -4.57
N ALA A 238 11.42 21.89 -5.55
CA ALA A 238 11.29 21.45 -6.93
C ALA A 238 12.67 21.17 -7.56
N ASP A 239 13.65 22.04 -7.32
CA ASP A 239 15.01 21.87 -7.83
C ASP A 239 15.67 20.63 -7.20
N GLU A 240 15.49 20.41 -5.90
CA GLU A 240 16.03 19.23 -5.21
C GLU A 240 15.38 17.93 -5.70
N LYS A 241 14.06 17.94 -5.98
CA LYS A 241 13.37 16.81 -6.62
C LYS A 241 13.96 16.52 -8.00
N GLU A 242 14.17 17.55 -8.81
CA GLU A 242 14.73 17.39 -10.17
C GLU A 242 16.18 16.94 -10.15
N ARG A 243 17.02 17.53 -9.29
CA ARG A 243 18.41 17.12 -9.08
C ARG A 243 18.51 15.64 -8.71
N ARG A 244 17.62 15.14 -7.83
CA ARG A 244 17.57 13.71 -7.47
C ARG A 244 17.12 12.82 -8.62
N ARG A 245 16.19 13.28 -9.46
CA ARG A 245 15.79 12.55 -10.69
C ARG A 245 16.97 12.41 -11.65
N LEU A 246 17.68 13.51 -11.91
CA LEU A 246 18.86 13.54 -12.77
C LEU A 246 19.97 12.62 -12.25
N MET A 247 20.37 12.76 -10.99
CA MET A 247 21.41 11.93 -10.37
C MET A 247 21.06 10.43 -10.43
N TYR A 248 19.79 10.08 -10.22
CA TYR A 248 19.34 8.70 -10.34
C TYR A 248 19.40 8.19 -11.79
N SER A 249 18.93 9.00 -12.75
CA SER A 249 18.96 8.66 -14.18
C SER A 249 20.38 8.38 -14.67
N GLN A 250 21.35 9.17 -14.22
CA GLN A 250 22.78 8.99 -14.50
C GLN A 250 23.27 7.65 -13.95
N ARG A 251 23.01 7.36 -12.67
CA ARG A 251 23.41 6.08 -12.06
C ARG A 251 22.82 4.85 -12.74
N ILE A 252 21.61 4.95 -13.30
CA ILE A 252 21.01 3.86 -14.08
C ILE A 252 21.71 3.69 -15.43
N ARG A 253 22.03 4.79 -16.12
CA ARG A 253 22.82 4.74 -17.36
C ARG A 253 24.19 4.14 -17.12
N GLU A 254 24.91 4.62 -16.10
CA GLU A 254 26.21 4.08 -15.69
C GLU A 254 26.16 2.58 -15.40
N ARG A 255 25.17 2.11 -14.63
CA ARG A 255 24.98 0.66 -14.40
C ARG A 255 24.67 -0.12 -15.67
N SER A 256 23.90 0.47 -16.58
CA SER A 256 23.59 -0.17 -17.87
C SER A 256 24.82 -0.25 -18.77
N ASP A 257 25.67 0.77 -18.77
CA ASP A 257 26.91 0.82 -19.53
C ASP A 257 27.98 -0.09 -18.93
N ASP A 258 28.09 -0.17 -17.59
CA ASP A 258 28.90 -1.17 -16.89
C ASP A 258 28.45 -2.58 -17.23
N SER A 259 27.13 -2.84 -17.24
CA SER A 259 26.60 -4.17 -17.59
C SER A 259 26.88 -4.53 -19.06
N ARG A 260 26.80 -3.56 -19.99
CA ARG A 260 27.15 -3.75 -21.40
C ARG A 260 28.65 -3.97 -21.57
N THR A 261 29.48 -3.24 -20.84
CA THR A 261 30.93 -3.36 -20.85
C THR A 261 31.36 -4.70 -20.27
N ASN A 262 30.77 -5.12 -19.15
CA ASN A 262 31.04 -6.42 -18.54
C ASN A 262 30.50 -7.59 -19.38
N CYS A 263 29.39 -7.42 -20.11
CA CYS A 263 28.90 -8.39 -21.09
C CYS A 263 29.80 -8.48 -22.33
N ARG A 264 30.39 -7.35 -22.77
CA ARG A 264 31.41 -7.33 -23.84
C ARG A 264 32.71 -8.02 -23.40
N LEU A 265 33.16 -7.79 -22.17
CA LEU A 265 34.37 -8.40 -21.59
C LEU A 265 34.15 -9.87 -21.15
N GLY A 266 32.90 -10.26 -20.88
CA GLY A 266 32.49 -11.60 -20.45
C GLY A 266 32.28 -12.62 -21.57
N ARG A 267 32.46 -12.26 -22.85
CA ARG A 267 32.52 -13.22 -23.96
C ARG A 267 33.84 -14.01 -23.92
N ARG A 268 33.98 -14.92 -22.95
CA ARG A 268 34.90 -16.05 -23.11
C ARG A 268 34.37 -16.91 -24.25
N ALA A 269 35.23 -17.15 -25.25
CA ALA A 269 34.94 -17.96 -26.42
C ALA A 269 34.30 -19.32 -26.05
N PRO A 270 33.39 -19.86 -26.87
CA PRO A 270 32.88 -21.21 -26.66
C PRO A 270 34.08 -22.17 -26.63
N ARG A 271 34.22 -22.94 -25.53
CA ARG A 271 35.20 -24.02 -25.48
C ARG A 271 34.83 -24.99 -26.60
N ARG A 272 35.72 -25.11 -27.59
CA ARG A 272 35.62 -26.06 -28.70
C ARG A 272 35.30 -27.45 -28.14
N PHE A 273 34.15 -28.00 -28.51
CA PHE A 273 33.88 -29.43 -28.44
C PHE A 273 34.94 -30.14 -29.32
N LYS A 274 35.93 -30.78 -28.68
CA LYS A 274 36.76 -31.77 -29.38
C LYS A 274 36.00 -33.09 -29.33
N LEU A 275 35.39 -33.45 -30.47
CA LEU A 275 35.10 -34.85 -30.76
C LEU A 275 36.44 -35.60 -30.80
N ALA A 276 36.61 -36.57 -29.91
CA ALA A 276 37.68 -37.55 -30.00
C ALA A 276 37.05 -38.93 -30.18
N ASN A 277 37.45 -39.56 -31.28
CA ASN A 277 37.00 -40.83 -31.79
C ASN A 277 37.36 -42.00 -30.86
N SER A 278 36.56 -43.04 -31.03
CA SER A 278 36.72 -44.43 -30.58
C SER A 278 38.15 -44.98 -30.65
N HIS A 279 38.58 -45.70 -29.60
CA HIS A 279 39.23 -47.03 -29.59
C HIS A 279 40.15 -47.18 -28.37
N ARG A 280 39.78 -48.05 -27.40
CA ARG A 280 40.62 -49.11 -26.79
C ARG A 280 39.91 -49.81 -25.60
N PRO A 281 40.38 -50.99 -25.14
CA PRO A 281 39.66 -52.26 -25.30
C PRO A 281 39.05 -52.81 -24.01
N GLN A 282 38.25 -53.86 -24.19
CA GLN A 282 37.76 -54.77 -23.15
C GLN A 282 38.89 -55.31 -22.25
N ARG A 283 38.60 -55.48 -20.95
CA ARG A 283 38.68 -56.78 -20.27
C ARG A 283 38.07 -56.76 -18.86
N ARG A 284 37.00 -57.55 -18.74
CA ARG A 284 36.54 -58.42 -17.64
C ARG A 284 36.78 -58.05 -16.16
N ALA A 285 35.63 -57.92 -15.48
CA ALA A 285 35.19 -58.66 -14.29
C ALA A 285 36.07 -58.65 -13.03
N ASN A 286 35.49 -58.20 -11.91
CA ASN A 286 34.88 -59.16 -11.00
C ASN A 286 33.96 -58.50 -9.97
N VAL A 287 32.92 -59.27 -9.67
CA VAL A 287 31.89 -59.07 -8.66
C VAL A 287 32.51 -59.16 -7.26
N THR A 288 32.06 -58.30 -6.33
CA THR A 288 31.92 -58.72 -4.93
C THR A 288 30.75 -57.99 -4.28
N VAL A 289 29.92 -58.80 -3.64
CA VAL A 289 28.67 -58.48 -2.96
C VAL A 289 28.98 -58.12 -1.50
N GLY A 290 28.19 -57.22 -0.90
CA GLY A 290 28.12 -57.02 0.55
C GLY A 290 27.39 -55.71 0.89
N ALA A 291 26.07 -55.71 1.06
CA ALA A 291 25.33 -56.08 2.28
C ALA A 291 25.00 -54.85 3.17
N THR A 292 23.70 -54.51 3.16
CA THR A 292 22.83 -54.12 4.30
C THR A 292 23.40 -53.26 5.43
N THR A 293 22.71 -52.14 5.73
CA THR A 293 21.88 -52.06 6.96
C THR A 293 20.90 -50.89 6.94
N ALA A 294 19.66 -51.18 7.33
CA ALA A 294 18.61 -50.24 7.69
C ALA A 294 18.63 -50.00 9.22
N ARG A 295 18.08 -48.86 9.69
CA ARG A 295 17.30 -48.70 10.95
C ARG A 295 16.71 -47.27 11.01
N ARG A 296 15.37 -47.15 11.03
CA ARG A 296 14.43 -47.06 12.19
C ARG A 296 14.44 -45.68 12.86
N THR A 297 13.42 -44.84 12.62
CA THR A 297 12.16 -44.64 13.38
C THR A 297 12.34 -44.13 14.81
N THR A 298 11.72 -42.99 15.13
CA THR A 298 10.90 -42.82 16.34
C THR A 298 9.91 -41.67 16.20
N THR A 299 8.64 -42.03 16.38
CA THR A 299 7.46 -41.21 16.63
C THR A 299 7.42 -40.79 18.11
N THR A 300 6.91 -39.60 18.45
CA THR A 300 6.34 -39.34 19.78
C THR A 300 5.11 -38.44 19.70
N ARG A 301 4.06 -38.91 20.38
CA ARG A 301 2.70 -38.39 20.57
C ARG A 301 2.55 -38.12 22.08
N LYS A 302 1.88 -37.03 22.50
CA LYS A 302 1.33 -36.83 23.86
C LYS A 302 0.01 -36.05 23.74
N THR A 303 -1.18 -36.65 23.91
CA THR A 303 -2.04 -36.70 25.13
C THR A 303 -2.24 -35.33 25.80
N VAL A 304 -3.38 -34.64 25.64
CA VAL A 304 -4.72 -34.80 26.30
C VAL A 304 -4.65 -34.76 27.83
N HIS A 305 -5.15 -33.66 28.42
CA HIS A 305 -5.71 -33.63 29.77
C HIS A 305 -7.03 -32.86 29.76
N SER A 306 -8.07 -33.56 30.20
CA SER A 306 -9.40 -33.09 30.57
C SER A 306 -9.42 -32.64 32.03
N HIS A 307 -10.11 -31.55 32.35
CA HIS A 307 -10.71 -31.36 33.67
C HIS A 307 -12.12 -30.78 33.53
N ALA A 308 -13.03 -31.38 34.29
CA ALA A 308 -14.43 -31.06 34.44
C ALA A 308 -14.67 -30.30 35.76
N GLY A 309 -15.85 -29.65 35.85
CA GLY A 309 -16.40 -28.97 37.04
C GLY A 309 -16.43 -27.45 36.84
N THR A 310 -17.51 -26.70 37.06
CA THR A 310 -18.71 -26.95 37.86
C THR A 310 -19.80 -25.97 37.42
N ALA A 311 -21.06 -26.38 37.51
CA ALA A 311 -22.25 -25.57 37.26
C ALA A 311 -22.43 -24.46 38.31
N SER A 312 -22.98 -23.32 37.90
CA SER A 312 -23.80 -22.47 38.76
C SER A 312 -24.91 -21.79 37.94
N LYS A 313 -26.15 -22.10 38.32
CA LYS A 313 -27.41 -21.44 37.93
C LYS A 313 -27.61 -20.19 38.79
N LEU A 314 -28.02 -19.09 38.17
CA LEU A 314 -28.82 -17.96 38.71
C LEU A 314 -29.08 -17.05 37.49
N ALA A 315 -30.25 -17.00 36.84
CA ALA A 315 -31.62 -16.68 37.25
C ALA A 315 -31.81 -15.23 37.72
N ILE A 316 -32.57 -14.47 36.90
CA ILE A 316 -33.43 -13.32 37.25
C ILE A 316 -32.64 -11.99 37.43
N SER A 317 -32.92 -10.83 36.83
CA SER A 317 -34.17 -10.20 36.36
C SER A 317 -33.85 -8.96 35.50
N ALA A 318 -34.64 -8.73 34.45
CA ALA A 318 -34.95 -7.38 33.95
C ALA A 318 -36.01 -6.73 34.87
N PRO A 319 -36.08 -5.39 34.93
CA PRO A 319 -37.23 -4.70 34.33
C PRO A 319 -36.84 -3.36 33.65
N ILE A 320 -37.39 -3.08 32.47
CA ILE A 320 -38.53 -2.17 32.17
C ILE A 320 -38.09 -0.75 31.83
N ALA A 321 -38.62 -0.31 30.71
CA ALA A 321 -38.57 1.03 30.15
C ALA A 321 -39.30 2.07 31.01
N ALA A 322 -38.72 3.26 31.08
CA ALA A 322 -39.37 4.56 30.95
C ALA A 322 -38.28 5.59 30.61
#